data_AF-A0A4U2ZH41-F1
#
_entry.id   AF-A0A4U2ZH41-F1
#
_cell.length_a   1.000
_cell.length_b   1.000
_cell.length_c   1.000
_cell.angle_alpha   90.00
_cell.angle_beta   90.00
_cell.angle_gamma   90.00
#
_symmetry.space_group_name_H-M   'P 1'
#
loop_
_entity.id
_entity.type
_entity.pdbx_description
1 polymer ?
#
loop_
_entity_poly.entity_id
_entity_poly.type
_entity_poly.pdbx_seq_one_letter_code
_entity_poly.pdbx_strand_id
1 'polypeptide(L)'
;SNEKTVNFNVDGNCGTEVTPNPDPGNEDDYKFKIDFSADRIEGETAREGKNIKTRVDVSRDNFKPDRDEYRTKVNNNINKSQQEVNSTESDRDSAQSSLSYCRRDPIHEIDAEGNHHYYDRDCSWEENRLDNAAGRLDKAREKLDKEKKKIKKLDGLEEKYVNPETVVVLKHNGQQVASQKIRLTEGEKKTLNLDWQHKGKGTIQAEINPAGNRIDIEETTYKNNPIKTAIYAPSHEKGMCGVTSVKGMVETVSERVSKDETVGEMYYETLSGSIDNLVPSKLHSGYGFTYEINGKYRNDWNANYPGVFTEATAQYPFADEGLKTTQDLERVSNNGLTSKFLPKNMYLSEITGLVFDSKRPTKSLYWDGQEKMIDGGRKWYAPLKKKDGKYTFTVETPPAGINEMSLCMTNQVEIKGAAYDDFVDRDVLADLPFPVQTPGWNWAGKEHIITDLSDWYYMKNRK
;
A
#
# COMPACT_ATOMS: atom_id res chain seq x y z
N SER A 1 -53.31 50.66 -20.51
CA SER A 1 -52.46 51.85 -20.75
C SER A 1 -51.21 51.67 -19.90
N ASN A 2 -50.01 51.40 -20.40
CA ASN A 2 -49.44 51.51 -21.75
C ASN A 2 -48.48 50.35 -22.02
N GLU A 3 -48.85 49.43 -22.92
CA GLU A 3 -47.86 48.61 -23.63
C GLU A 3 -47.11 49.53 -24.59
N LYS A 4 -45.80 49.70 -24.38
CA LYS A 4 -44.94 50.39 -25.34
C LYS A 4 -44.56 49.39 -26.43
N THR A 5 -45.31 49.41 -27.52
CA THR A 5 -44.89 48.80 -28.79
C THR A 5 -43.74 49.64 -29.36
N VAL A 6 -42.54 49.07 -29.41
CA VAL A 6 -41.39 49.69 -30.07
C VAL A 6 -41.34 49.17 -31.50
N ASN A 7 -41.73 50.01 -32.46
CA ASN A 7 -41.55 49.74 -33.88
C ASN A 7 -40.08 50.02 -34.24
N PHE A 8 -39.36 48.98 -34.68
CA PHE A 8 -38.08 49.15 -35.32
C PHE A 8 -38.30 49.24 -36.83
N ASN A 9 -38.06 50.41 -37.42
CA ASN A 9 -37.81 50.51 -38.85
C ASN A 9 -36.38 49.99 -39.10
N VAL A 10 -36.27 48.88 -39.82
CA VAL A 10 -34.99 48.44 -40.39
C VAL A 10 -34.82 49.21 -41.69
N ASP A 11 -34.13 50.34 -41.63
CA ASP A 11 -33.60 50.97 -42.84
C ASP A 11 -32.55 50.03 -43.44
N GLY A 12 -32.83 49.59 -44.65
CA GLY A 12 -31.99 48.66 -45.41
C GLY A 12 -30.61 49.24 -45.63
N ASN A 13 -29.65 48.79 -44.83
CA ASN A 13 -28.28 48.58 -45.28
C ASN A 13 -27.65 47.50 -44.40
N CYS A 14 -27.88 46.24 -44.76
CA CYS A 14 -27.07 45.13 -44.26
C CYS A 14 -25.66 45.32 -44.81
N GLY A 15 -24.84 46.08 -44.11
CA GLY A 15 -23.40 46.09 -44.31
C GLY A 15 -22.90 44.66 -44.14
N THR A 16 -22.63 44.00 -45.25
CA THR A 16 -21.76 42.83 -45.27
C THR A 16 -20.36 43.33 -44.92
N GLU A 17 -20.11 43.57 -43.63
CA GLU A 17 -18.77 43.37 -43.11
C GLU A 17 -18.48 41.89 -43.28
N VAL A 18 -17.95 41.56 -44.45
CA VAL A 18 -17.16 40.35 -44.64
C VAL A 18 -16.05 40.47 -43.63
N THR A 19 -16.17 39.75 -42.51
CA THR A 19 -15.05 39.47 -41.61
C THR A 19 -13.83 39.21 -42.48
N PRO A 20 -12.68 39.87 -42.23
CA PRO A 20 -11.48 39.63 -43.01
C PRO A 20 -11.32 38.12 -43.08
N ASN A 21 -11.34 37.60 -44.31
CA ASN A 21 -11.00 36.22 -44.57
C ASN A 21 -9.75 35.95 -43.74
N PRO A 22 -9.77 35.04 -42.75
CA PRO A 22 -8.60 34.81 -41.95
C PRO A 22 -7.50 34.50 -42.95
N ASP A 23 -6.43 35.29 -42.88
CA ASP A 23 -5.17 34.92 -43.48
C ASP A 23 -4.98 33.42 -43.19
N PRO A 24 -4.60 32.59 -44.17
CA PRO A 24 -4.26 31.18 -43.92
C PRO A 24 -2.92 31.11 -43.16
N GLY A 25 -2.88 31.76 -42.00
CA GLY A 25 -1.83 31.69 -41.02
C GLY A 25 -1.78 30.27 -40.50
N ASN A 26 -0.67 29.59 -40.79
CA ASN A 26 -0.01 28.56 -39.98
C ASN A 26 -0.81 27.58 -39.08
N GLU A 27 -2.07 27.26 -39.37
CA GLU A 27 -2.85 26.29 -38.58
C GLU A 27 -2.72 24.87 -39.14
N ASP A 28 -1.58 24.23 -38.88
CA ASP A 28 -1.49 22.76 -38.80
C ASP A 28 -0.21 22.36 -38.01
N ASP A 29 0.02 23.05 -36.89
CA ASP A 29 1.11 22.74 -35.96
C ASP A 29 0.66 21.59 -35.05
N TYR A 30 1.11 20.37 -35.37
CA TYR A 30 0.96 19.22 -34.48
C TYR A 30 1.48 19.59 -33.08
N LYS A 31 0.58 19.55 -32.08
CA LYS A 31 0.97 19.73 -30.67
C LYS A 31 1.59 18.43 -30.19
N PHE A 32 2.90 18.45 -29.95
CA PHE A 32 3.62 17.29 -29.42
C PHE A 32 3.08 16.93 -28.05
N LYS A 33 2.72 15.65 -27.87
CA LYS A 33 2.10 15.14 -26.65
C LYS A 33 3.12 14.37 -25.82
N ILE A 34 3.07 14.60 -24.52
CA ILE A 34 3.76 13.82 -23.50
C ILE A 34 2.80 13.67 -22.32
N ASP A 35 2.85 12.54 -21.62
CA ASP A 35 1.96 12.28 -20.48
C ASP A 35 2.67 11.26 -19.58
N PHE A 36 2.95 11.66 -18.35
CA PHE A 36 3.55 10.84 -17.30
C PHE A 36 2.48 10.44 -16.30
N SER A 37 2.66 9.27 -15.72
CA SER A 37 1.74 8.76 -14.71
C SER A 37 2.50 8.18 -13.54
N ALA A 38 2.02 8.45 -12.34
CA ALA A 38 2.31 7.61 -11.19
C ALA A 38 1.23 6.53 -11.11
N ASP A 39 1.67 5.28 -11.28
CA ASP A 39 0.81 4.13 -11.51
C ASP A 39 0.56 3.35 -10.24
N ARG A 40 1.55 3.24 -9.35
CA ARG A 40 1.44 2.47 -8.12
C ARG A 40 2.26 3.09 -7.00
N ILE A 41 1.76 3.01 -5.77
CA ILE A 41 2.49 3.36 -4.56
C ILE A 41 2.17 2.38 -3.44
N GLU A 42 3.20 2.02 -2.66
CA GLU A 42 3.09 1.09 -1.52
C GLU A 42 3.46 1.81 -0.21
N GLY A 43 2.64 1.63 0.82
CA GLY A 43 2.79 2.25 2.14
C GLY A 43 2.98 1.22 3.26
N GLU A 44 4.25 0.93 3.58
CA GLU A 44 4.66 -0.02 4.62
C GLU A 44 4.30 0.52 6.01
N THR A 45 3.71 -0.32 6.87
CA THR A 45 3.52 0.00 8.29
C THR A 45 4.83 -0.14 9.05
N ALA A 46 5.27 0.94 9.70
CA ALA A 46 6.57 0.99 10.35
C ALA A 46 6.59 1.91 11.58
N ARG A 47 7.48 1.63 12.53
CA ARG A 47 7.77 2.56 13.63
C ARG A 47 8.23 3.90 13.08
N GLU A 48 7.80 4.98 13.74
CA GLU A 48 8.36 6.30 13.48
C GLU A 48 9.88 6.29 13.70
N GLY A 49 10.61 6.94 12.79
CA GLY A 49 12.08 6.96 12.80
C GLY A 49 12.75 5.78 12.09
N LYS A 50 12.02 4.72 11.70
CA LYS A 50 12.56 3.59 10.92
C LYS A 50 12.87 4.04 9.49
N ASN A 51 14.04 3.67 8.97
CA ASN A 51 14.35 3.82 7.54
C ASN A 51 13.59 2.75 6.75
N ILE A 52 12.80 3.17 5.78
CA ILE A 52 11.98 2.31 4.93
C ILE A 52 12.20 2.64 3.46
N LYS A 53 11.71 1.75 2.58
CA LYS A 53 11.73 1.96 1.13
C LYS A 53 10.30 1.93 0.61
N THR A 54 9.86 3.03 0.02
CA THR A 54 8.56 3.11 -0.63
C THR A 54 8.72 2.77 -2.10
N ARG A 55 8.03 1.71 -2.54
CA ARG A 55 7.93 1.38 -3.96
C ARG A 55 6.98 2.34 -4.65
N VAL A 56 7.40 2.86 -5.80
CA VAL A 56 6.60 3.68 -6.70
C VAL A 56 6.78 3.18 -8.13
N ASP A 57 5.70 2.85 -8.81
CA ASP A 57 5.74 2.57 -10.24
C ASP A 57 5.25 3.81 -11.01
N VAL A 58 5.98 4.16 -12.07
CA VAL A 58 5.69 5.30 -12.93
C VAL A 58 5.79 4.89 -14.39
N SER A 59 5.11 5.63 -15.27
CA SER A 59 5.14 5.38 -16.70
C SER A 59 5.05 6.66 -17.53
N ARG A 60 5.32 6.50 -18.82
CA ARG A 60 5.09 7.49 -19.86
C ARG A 60 4.19 6.88 -20.93
N ASP A 61 3.08 7.55 -21.27
CA ASP A 61 2.17 7.12 -22.34
C ASP A 61 2.87 7.11 -23.70
N ASN A 62 2.29 6.35 -24.63
CA ASN A 62 2.77 6.22 -26.00
C ASN A 62 1.83 6.95 -26.99
N PHE A 63 2.34 8.02 -27.57
CA PHE A 63 1.71 8.82 -28.64
C PHE A 63 2.37 8.61 -30.01
N LYS A 64 3.25 7.60 -30.14
CA LYS A 64 3.83 7.24 -31.44
C LYS A 64 2.77 7.00 -32.54
N PRO A 65 1.64 6.31 -32.27
CA PRO A 65 0.60 6.15 -33.28
C PRO A 65 0.06 7.49 -33.82
N ASP A 66 -0.28 8.43 -32.93
CA ASP A 66 -0.73 9.79 -33.30
C ASP A 66 0.31 10.51 -34.17
N ARG A 67 1.60 10.35 -33.84
CA ARG A 67 2.70 10.96 -34.61
C ARG A 67 2.89 10.31 -35.97
N ASP A 68 2.77 8.99 -36.05
CA ASP A 68 2.90 8.25 -37.31
C ASP A 68 1.74 8.59 -38.27
N GLU A 69 0.52 8.77 -37.75
CA GLU A 69 -0.63 9.25 -38.52
C GLU A 69 -0.40 10.66 -39.06
N TYR A 70 0.05 11.59 -38.19
CA TYR A 70 0.39 12.96 -38.62
C TYR A 70 1.51 12.98 -39.67
N ARG A 71 2.58 12.19 -39.48
CA ARG A 71 3.68 12.06 -40.44
C ARG A 71 3.18 11.57 -41.80
N THR A 72 2.26 10.60 -41.81
CA THR A 72 1.63 10.10 -43.03
C THR A 72 0.82 11.20 -43.74
N LYS A 73 0.02 11.97 -43.00
CA LYS A 73 -0.75 13.11 -43.54
C LYS A 73 0.18 14.14 -44.19
N VAL A 74 1.24 14.56 -43.50
CA VAL A 74 2.18 15.57 -43.99
C VAL A 74 2.99 15.05 -45.18
N ASN A 75 3.46 13.81 -45.17
CA ASN A 75 4.18 13.22 -46.31
C ASN A 75 3.32 13.16 -47.58
N ASN A 76 2.02 12.87 -47.45
CA ASN A 76 1.08 12.93 -48.57
C ASN A 76 0.94 14.36 -49.12
N ASN A 77 0.92 15.38 -48.25
CA ASN A 77 0.89 16.79 -48.67
C ASN A 77 2.20 17.22 -49.34
N ILE A 78 3.35 16.74 -48.86
CA ILE A 78 4.66 16.96 -49.49
C ILE A 78 4.65 16.38 -50.90
N ASN A 79 4.18 15.15 -51.08
CA ASN A 79 4.10 14.50 -52.40
C ASN A 79 3.20 15.27 -53.36
N LYS A 80 2.01 15.72 -52.91
CA LYS A 80 1.10 16.55 -53.72
C LYS A 80 1.73 17.90 -54.09
N SER A 81 2.38 18.57 -53.14
CA SER A 81 3.03 19.86 -53.39
C SER A 81 4.25 19.72 -54.32
N GLN A 82 4.98 18.60 -54.24
CA GLN A 82 6.06 18.29 -55.16
C GLN A 82 5.55 18.07 -56.59
N GLN A 83 4.42 17.38 -56.76
CA GLN A 83 3.77 17.24 -58.07
C GLN A 83 3.35 18.60 -58.65
N GLU A 84 2.81 19.49 -57.82
CA GLU A 84 2.43 20.86 -58.20
C GLU A 84 3.64 21.69 -58.62
N VAL A 85 4.77 21.61 -57.90
CA VAL A 85 6.05 22.22 -58.30
C VAL A 85 6.49 21.69 -59.66
N ASN A 86 6.51 20.37 -59.86
CA ASN A 86 6.94 19.77 -61.12
C ASN A 86 6.06 20.21 -62.31
N SER A 87 4.73 20.28 -62.11
CA SER A 87 3.79 20.76 -63.13
C SER A 87 4.03 22.25 -63.46
N THR A 88 4.22 23.08 -62.45
CA THR A 88 4.37 24.53 -62.64
C THR A 88 5.74 24.88 -63.23
N GLU A 89 6.77 24.09 -62.90
CA GLU A 89 8.10 24.15 -63.51
C GLU A 89 8.02 23.86 -65.01
N SER A 90 7.27 22.81 -65.40
CA SER A 90 7.01 22.50 -66.82
C SER A 90 6.25 23.62 -67.54
N ASP A 91 5.25 24.23 -66.90
CA ASP A 91 4.50 25.39 -67.46
C ASP A 91 5.44 26.57 -67.70
N ARG A 92 6.32 26.88 -66.73
CA ARG A 92 7.32 27.96 -66.80
C ARG A 92 8.34 27.71 -67.90
N ASP A 93 8.84 26.49 -68.03
CA ASP A 93 9.79 26.10 -69.09
C ASP A 93 9.15 26.20 -70.48
N SER A 94 7.86 25.87 -70.59
CA SER A 94 7.07 26.02 -71.82
C SER A 94 6.88 27.50 -72.16
N ALA A 95 6.51 28.35 -71.19
CA ALA A 95 6.38 29.79 -71.40
C ALA A 95 7.72 30.44 -71.79
N GLN A 96 8.83 30.01 -71.18
CA GLN A 96 10.18 30.45 -71.53
C GLN A 96 10.53 30.10 -72.99
N SER A 97 10.15 28.89 -73.43
CA SER A 97 10.35 28.45 -74.81
C SER A 97 9.52 29.26 -75.79
N SER A 98 8.24 29.54 -75.49
CA SER A 98 7.36 30.41 -76.29
C SER A 98 7.93 31.83 -76.42
N LEU A 99 8.40 32.43 -75.32
CA LEU A 99 9.05 33.74 -75.34
C LEU A 99 10.33 33.74 -76.20
N SER A 100 11.17 32.70 -76.07
CA SER A 100 12.37 32.56 -76.89
C SER A 100 12.05 32.42 -78.38
N TYR A 101 10.95 31.75 -78.74
CA TYR A 101 10.50 31.64 -80.12
C TYR A 101 9.99 32.98 -80.65
N CYS A 102 9.18 33.69 -79.87
CA CYS A 102 8.66 35.03 -80.23
C CYS A 102 9.81 36.01 -80.57
N ARG A 103 10.89 35.99 -79.79
CA ARG A 103 12.06 36.87 -79.98
C ARG A 103 12.97 36.50 -81.16
N ARG A 104 12.79 35.35 -81.81
CA ARG A 104 13.67 34.88 -82.91
C ARG A 104 13.22 35.32 -84.30
N ASP A 105 11.94 35.67 -84.47
CA ASP A 105 11.37 36.12 -85.76
C ASP A 105 11.07 37.63 -85.70
N PRO A 106 12.01 38.51 -86.11
CA PRO A 106 11.72 39.93 -86.30
C PRO A 106 10.73 40.11 -87.45
N ILE A 107 9.85 41.10 -87.34
CA ILE A 107 8.92 41.46 -88.42
C ILE A 107 9.76 42.05 -89.56
N HIS A 108 9.77 41.37 -90.71
CA HIS A 108 10.49 41.81 -91.90
C HIS A 108 9.51 42.42 -92.90
N GLU A 109 9.70 43.70 -93.21
CA GLU A 109 8.92 44.43 -94.21
C GLU A 109 9.85 44.91 -95.33
N ILE A 110 9.35 44.91 -96.56
CA ILE A 110 10.05 45.49 -97.72
C ILE A 110 9.22 46.67 -98.19
N ASP A 111 9.81 47.87 -98.21
CA ASP A 111 9.13 49.08 -98.66
C ASP A 111 8.96 49.12 -100.19
N ALA A 112 8.22 50.13 -100.68
CA ALA A 112 7.94 50.30 -102.11
C ALA A 112 9.20 50.59 -102.96
N GLU A 113 10.31 51.01 -102.34
CA GLU A 113 11.61 51.19 -102.96
C GLU A 113 12.51 49.95 -102.90
N GLY A 114 12.08 48.88 -102.22
CA GLY A 114 12.81 47.62 -102.09
C GLY A 114 13.76 47.54 -100.89
N ASN A 115 13.72 48.49 -99.94
CA ASN A 115 14.55 48.42 -98.73
C ASN A 115 13.91 47.52 -97.68
N HIS A 116 14.77 46.78 -96.96
CA HIS A 116 14.38 45.83 -95.93
C HIS A 116 14.36 46.52 -94.56
N HIS A 117 13.22 46.53 -93.89
CA HIS A 117 13.05 47.02 -92.52
C HIS A 117 12.77 45.83 -91.59
N TYR A 118 13.48 45.77 -90.46
CA TYR A 118 13.31 44.74 -89.43
C TYR A 118 12.82 45.40 -88.15
N TYR A 119 11.64 45.00 -87.67
CA TYR A 119 11.07 45.47 -86.40
C TYR A 119 11.07 44.34 -85.38
N ASP A 120 11.34 44.68 -84.12
CA ASP A 120 11.16 43.75 -83.02
C ASP A 120 9.68 43.40 -82.87
N ARG A 121 9.39 42.11 -82.76
CA ARG A 121 8.03 41.60 -82.56
C ARG A 121 7.57 41.91 -81.13
N ASP A 122 6.35 42.40 -80.97
CA ASP A 122 5.75 42.58 -79.64
C ASP A 122 5.53 41.22 -78.97
N CYS A 123 6.35 40.92 -77.96
CA CYS A 123 6.30 39.69 -77.17
C CYS A 123 5.74 39.91 -75.75
N SER A 124 5.12 41.07 -75.48
CA SER A 124 4.62 41.44 -74.15
C SER A 124 3.64 40.43 -73.55
N TRP A 125 2.85 39.73 -74.37
CA TRP A 125 1.98 38.65 -73.90
C TRP A 125 2.77 37.45 -73.35
N GLU A 126 3.84 37.03 -74.04
CA GLU A 126 4.67 35.90 -73.60
C GLU A 126 5.54 36.27 -72.40
N GLU A 127 5.96 37.53 -72.28
CA GLU A 127 6.65 38.05 -71.10
C GLU A 127 5.74 37.97 -69.86
N ASN A 128 4.50 38.50 -69.96
CA ASN A 128 3.51 38.40 -68.90
C ASN A 128 3.17 36.93 -68.55
N ARG A 129 3.11 36.05 -69.54
CA ARG A 129 2.84 34.62 -69.32
C ARG A 129 3.98 33.94 -68.56
N LEU A 130 5.23 34.25 -68.90
CA LEU A 130 6.40 33.76 -68.18
C LEU A 130 6.44 34.27 -66.73
N ASP A 131 6.19 35.56 -66.51
CA ASP A 131 6.15 36.16 -65.18
C ASP A 131 5.05 35.53 -64.31
N ASN A 132 3.87 35.31 -64.88
CA ASN A 132 2.79 34.59 -64.19
C ASN A 132 3.17 33.13 -63.85
N ALA A 133 3.84 32.43 -64.77
CA ALA A 133 4.30 31.06 -64.52
C ALA A 133 5.39 31.00 -63.45
N ALA A 134 6.33 31.96 -63.43
CA ALA A 134 7.35 32.11 -62.41
C ALA A 134 6.73 32.39 -61.02
N GLY A 135 5.77 33.33 -60.95
CA GLY A 135 5.06 33.63 -59.70
C GLY A 135 4.25 32.45 -59.16
N ARG A 136 3.67 31.61 -60.04
CA ARG A 136 3.02 30.35 -59.63
C ARG A 136 4.04 29.35 -59.09
N LEU A 137 5.21 29.24 -59.73
CA LEU A 137 6.26 28.31 -59.31
C LEU A 137 6.82 28.66 -57.93
N ASP A 138 7.03 29.95 -57.66
CA ASP A 138 7.51 30.42 -56.36
C ASP A 138 6.50 30.09 -55.25
N LYS A 139 5.20 30.32 -55.48
CA LYS A 139 4.12 29.92 -54.55
C LYS A 139 4.08 28.41 -54.30
N ALA A 140 4.25 27.60 -55.35
CA ALA A 140 4.29 26.14 -55.22
C ALA A 140 5.51 25.68 -54.40
N ARG A 141 6.67 26.31 -54.60
CA ARG A 141 7.89 26.03 -53.84
C ARG A 141 7.76 26.43 -52.38
N GLU A 142 7.16 27.59 -52.10
CA GLU A 142 6.89 28.05 -50.73
C GLU A 142 5.99 27.07 -49.97
N LYS A 143 4.92 26.59 -50.62
CA LYS A 143 4.02 25.57 -50.06
C LYS A 143 4.75 24.26 -49.75
N LEU A 144 5.59 23.78 -50.66
CA LEU A 144 6.40 22.59 -50.43
C LEU A 144 7.38 22.75 -49.26
N ASP A 145 8.05 23.90 -49.16
CA ASP A 145 8.96 24.20 -48.06
C ASP A 145 8.23 24.26 -46.71
N LYS A 146 7.03 24.84 -46.68
CA LYS A 146 6.15 24.86 -45.49
C LYS A 146 5.82 23.44 -44.99
N GLU A 147 5.45 22.52 -45.88
CA GLU A 147 5.17 21.13 -45.50
C GLU A 147 6.45 20.38 -45.05
N LYS A 148 7.59 20.59 -45.71
CA LYS A 148 8.88 20.02 -45.28
C LYS A 148 9.32 20.52 -43.90
N LYS A 149 9.07 21.80 -43.58
CA LYS A 149 9.36 22.39 -42.27
C LYS A 149 8.55 21.73 -41.14
N LYS A 150 7.31 21.30 -41.40
CA LYS A 150 6.49 20.56 -40.40
C LYS A 150 7.15 19.26 -39.96
N ILE A 151 7.67 18.47 -40.90
CA ILE A 151 8.41 17.22 -40.60
C ILE A 151 9.68 17.53 -39.81
N LYS A 152 10.48 18.51 -40.24
CA LYS A 152 11.71 18.89 -39.52
C LYS A 152 11.42 19.33 -38.07
N LYS A 153 10.33 20.07 -37.85
CA LYS A 153 9.88 20.49 -36.51
C LYS A 153 9.47 19.27 -35.67
N LEU A 154 8.75 18.31 -36.26
CA LEU A 154 8.38 17.06 -35.59
C LEU A 154 9.63 16.24 -35.22
N ASP A 155 10.55 16.03 -36.16
CA ASP A 155 11.79 15.27 -35.95
C ASP A 155 12.62 15.88 -34.80
N GLY A 156 12.76 17.22 -34.77
CA GLY A 156 13.46 17.91 -33.70
C GLY A 156 12.81 17.76 -32.32
N LEU A 157 11.46 17.69 -32.26
CA LEU A 157 10.73 17.43 -31.01
C LEU A 157 10.86 15.95 -30.57
N GLU A 158 10.80 15.01 -31.51
CA GLU A 158 11.03 13.58 -31.22
C GLU A 158 12.44 13.34 -30.67
N GLU A 159 13.46 13.94 -31.26
CA GLU A 159 14.85 13.84 -30.79
C GLU A 159 15.00 14.46 -29.39
N LYS A 160 14.44 15.65 -29.18
CA LYS A 160 14.50 16.35 -27.88
C LYS A 160 13.81 15.56 -26.76
N TYR A 161 12.67 14.93 -27.04
CA TYR A 161 11.84 14.24 -26.06
C TYR A 161 11.86 12.71 -26.19
N VAL A 162 12.91 12.15 -26.79
CA VAL A 162 13.07 10.69 -26.88
C VAL A 162 13.19 10.04 -25.50
N ASN A 163 13.95 10.67 -24.60
CA ASN A 163 14.22 10.19 -23.25
C ASN A 163 14.35 11.36 -22.25
N PRO A 164 13.25 12.10 -22.00
CA PRO A 164 13.24 13.27 -21.14
C PRO A 164 13.63 12.89 -19.71
N GLU A 165 14.40 13.78 -19.07
CA GLU A 165 14.70 13.70 -17.64
C GLU A 165 13.59 14.40 -16.86
N THR A 166 13.03 13.71 -15.87
CA THR A 166 12.06 14.25 -14.92
C THR A 166 12.39 13.80 -13.50
N VAL A 167 11.60 14.22 -12.52
CA VAL A 167 11.75 13.87 -11.11
C VAL A 167 10.48 13.21 -10.59
N VAL A 168 10.66 12.20 -9.75
CA VAL A 168 9.62 11.64 -8.89
C VAL A 168 9.87 12.11 -7.48
N VAL A 169 8.86 12.71 -6.86
CA VAL A 169 8.91 13.22 -5.48
C VAL A 169 7.96 12.40 -4.62
N LEU A 170 8.44 11.97 -3.46
CA LEU A 170 7.62 11.37 -2.41
C LEU A 170 7.38 12.40 -1.31
N LYS A 171 6.12 12.59 -0.95
CA LYS A 171 5.69 13.50 0.12
C LYS A 171 4.95 12.72 1.20
N HIS A 172 5.23 13.01 2.46
CA HIS A 172 4.44 12.56 3.62
C HIS A 172 3.67 13.77 4.16
N ASN A 173 2.33 13.66 4.23
CA ASN A 173 1.45 14.76 4.66
C ASN A 173 1.75 16.10 3.96
N GLY A 174 2.12 16.04 2.68
CA GLY A 174 2.47 17.20 1.85
C GLY A 174 3.93 17.67 1.93
N GLN A 175 4.72 17.19 2.90
CA GLN A 175 6.14 17.50 3.02
C GLN A 175 6.99 16.52 2.22
N GLN A 176 7.89 17.01 1.38
CA GLN A 176 8.81 16.16 0.62
C GLN A 176 9.76 15.40 1.56
N VAL A 177 9.79 14.08 1.43
CA VAL A 177 10.63 13.17 2.23
C VAL A 177 11.69 12.45 1.39
N ALA A 178 11.44 12.28 0.08
CA ALA A 178 12.41 11.73 -0.86
C ALA A 178 12.15 12.26 -2.28
N SER A 179 13.18 12.18 -3.12
CA SER A 179 13.06 12.48 -4.55
C SER A 179 14.10 11.72 -5.35
N GLN A 180 13.75 11.31 -6.57
CA GLN A 180 14.66 10.64 -7.48
C GLN A 180 14.48 11.18 -8.90
N LYS A 181 15.59 11.52 -9.54
CA LYS A 181 15.62 11.84 -10.96
C LYS A 181 15.55 10.57 -11.79
N ILE A 182 14.74 10.59 -12.84
CA ILE A 182 14.56 9.47 -13.75
C ILE A 182 14.52 9.95 -15.18
N ARG A 183 14.71 9.00 -16.10
CA ARG A 183 14.38 9.17 -17.51
C ARG A 183 13.44 8.05 -17.92
N LEU A 184 12.48 8.39 -18.77
CA LEU A 184 11.48 7.47 -19.30
C LEU A 184 11.36 7.66 -20.80
N THR A 185 11.69 6.61 -21.54
CA THR A 185 11.35 6.49 -22.94
C THR A 185 9.84 6.33 -23.12
N GLU A 186 9.37 6.57 -24.32
CA GLU A 186 7.94 6.53 -24.61
C GLU A 186 7.37 5.10 -24.48
N GLY A 187 6.26 4.94 -23.74
CA GLY A 187 5.68 3.64 -23.41
C GLY A 187 6.41 2.87 -22.30
N GLU A 188 7.49 3.43 -21.73
CA GLU A 188 8.24 2.78 -20.66
C GLU A 188 7.48 2.82 -19.33
N LYS A 189 7.57 1.72 -18.58
CA LYS A 189 7.20 1.63 -17.17
C LYS A 189 8.43 1.36 -16.32
N LYS A 190 8.49 1.99 -15.15
CA LYS A 190 9.65 1.89 -14.26
C LYS A 190 9.22 1.82 -12.80
N THR A 191 9.82 0.88 -12.07
CA THR A 191 9.69 0.76 -10.63
C THR A 191 10.85 1.46 -9.93
N LEU A 192 10.52 2.29 -8.94
CA LEU A 192 11.45 3.01 -8.09
C LEU A 192 11.28 2.57 -6.64
N ASN A 193 12.37 2.57 -5.88
CA ASN A 193 12.35 2.34 -4.44
C ASN A 193 12.97 3.55 -3.76
N LEU A 194 12.13 4.40 -3.17
CA LEU A 194 12.56 5.65 -2.55
C LEU A 194 12.86 5.40 -1.07
N ASP A 195 14.12 5.55 -0.69
CA ASP A 195 14.57 5.47 0.70
C ASP A 195 14.18 6.74 1.48
N TRP A 196 13.55 6.58 2.64
CA TRP A 196 13.24 7.68 3.55
C TRP A 196 13.01 7.19 4.98
N GLN A 197 12.93 8.11 5.92
CA GLN A 197 12.66 7.80 7.33
C GLN A 197 11.17 7.97 7.63
N HIS A 198 10.51 6.90 8.05
CA HIS A 198 9.09 6.87 8.38
C HIS A 198 8.73 7.94 9.43
N LYS A 199 7.76 8.80 9.11
CA LYS A 199 7.33 9.94 9.96
C LYS A 199 6.01 9.68 10.72
N GLY A 200 5.67 8.41 10.91
CA GLY A 200 4.43 8.00 11.56
C GLY A 200 3.24 7.97 10.62
N LYS A 201 2.06 7.73 11.21
CA LYS A 201 0.79 7.58 10.48
C LYS A 201 0.48 8.83 9.65
N GLY A 202 -0.03 8.63 8.43
CA GLY A 202 -0.41 9.73 7.56
C GLY A 202 -0.78 9.29 6.16
N THR A 203 -0.56 10.17 5.20
CA THR A 203 -0.72 9.89 3.77
C THR A 203 0.60 10.16 3.07
N ILE A 204 1.02 9.21 2.26
CA ILE A 204 2.13 9.40 1.32
C ILE A 204 1.59 9.68 -0.07
N GLN A 205 2.28 10.55 -0.81
CA GLN A 205 1.98 10.90 -2.19
C GLN A 205 3.27 10.79 -3.00
N ALA A 206 3.25 9.98 -4.06
CA ALA A 206 4.24 10.06 -5.11
C ALA A 206 3.72 10.96 -6.23
N GLU A 207 4.59 11.80 -6.77
CA GLU A 207 4.25 12.71 -7.87
C GLU A 207 5.41 12.76 -8.87
N ILE A 208 5.14 12.36 -10.11
CA ILE A 208 6.06 12.50 -11.23
C ILE A 208 5.87 13.87 -11.91
N ASN A 209 6.97 14.49 -12.36
CA ASN A 209 6.96 15.79 -13.03
C ASN A 209 6.16 16.88 -12.27
N PRO A 210 6.47 17.13 -10.98
CA PRO A 210 5.72 18.07 -10.15
C PRO A 210 5.83 19.51 -10.65
N ALA A 211 4.89 20.38 -10.27
CA ALA A 211 4.76 21.75 -10.79
C ALA A 211 6.06 22.60 -10.77
N GLY A 212 6.93 22.44 -9.76
CA GLY A 212 8.20 23.18 -9.67
C GLY A 212 9.33 22.65 -10.56
N ASN A 213 9.18 21.45 -11.12
CA ASN A 213 10.21 20.74 -11.88
C ASN A 213 9.67 20.21 -13.21
N ARG A 214 8.64 20.86 -13.76
CA ARG A 214 8.06 20.47 -15.04
C ARG A 214 9.10 20.56 -16.15
N ILE A 215 9.14 19.53 -16.99
CA ILE A 215 9.86 19.61 -18.26
C ILE A 215 9.32 20.75 -19.12
N ASP A 216 10.12 21.19 -20.09
CA ASP A 216 9.84 22.35 -20.95
C ASP A 216 8.84 22.07 -22.09
N ILE A 217 7.83 21.25 -21.77
CA ILE A 217 6.70 20.92 -22.61
C ILE A 217 5.49 20.62 -21.73
N GLU A 218 4.31 21.04 -22.17
CA GLU A 218 3.06 20.80 -21.47
C GLU A 218 2.65 19.32 -21.61
N GLU A 219 2.29 18.70 -20.49
CA GLU A 219 1.71 17.36 -20.51
C GLU A 219 0.27 17.36 -20.99
N THR A 220 -0.13 16.25 -21.57
CA THR A 220 -1.52 16.00 -21.99
C THR A 220 -2.43 15.93 -20.77
N THR A 221 -1.95 15.34 -19.68
CA THR A 221 -2.68 15.16 -18.43
C THR A 221 -1.73 15.40 -17.27
N TYR A 222 -2.14 16.18 -16.26
CA TYR A 222 -1.36 16.37 -15.02
C TYR A 222 -2.00 15.67 -13.81
N LYS A 223 -3.23 15.17 -13.95
CA LYS A 223 -4.03 14.63 -12.84
C LYS A 223 -3.60 13.19 -12.47
N ASN A 224 -3.00 12.48 -13.40
CA ASN A 224 -2.40 11.15 -13.25
C ASN A 224 -0.96 11.19 -12.70
N ASN A 225 -0.32 12.36 -12.67
CA ASN A 225 1.01 12.54 -12.10
C ASN A 225 1.09 12.19 -10.61
N PRO A 226 0.13 12.59 -9.75
CA PRO A 226 0.13 12.18 -8.35
C PRO A 226 -0.66 10.89 -8.10
N ILE A 227 -0.13 10.05 -7.22
CA ILE A 227 -0.84 8.92 -6.61
C ILE A 227 -0.62 8.92 -5.09
N LYS A 228 -1.63 8.50 -4.32
CA LYS A 228 -1.62 8.57 -2.86
C LYS A 228 -1.99 7.24 -2.24
N THR A 229 -1.38 6.92 -1.12
CA THR A 229 -1.86 5.86 -0.22
C THR A 229 -1.67 6.27 1.23
N ALA A 230 -2.39 5.60 2.14
CA ALA A 230 -2.21 5.80 3.57
C ALA A 230 -0.91 5.14 4.04
N ILE A 231 -0.39 5.55 5.20
CA ILE A 231 0.71 4.87 5.86
C ILE A 231 0.46 4.85 7.36
N TYR A 232 0.92 3.81 8.05
CA TYR A 232 0.54 3.54 9.44
C TYR A 232 1.76 3.29 10.32
N ALA A 233 1.57 3.56 11.61
CA ALA A 233 2.47 3.08 12.66
C ALA A 233 1.88 1.80 13.28
N PRO A 234 2.70 0.98 13.95
CA PRO A 234 2.23 -0.21 14.66
C PRO A 234 1.02 0.10 15.55
N SER A 235 -0.03 -0.74 15.49
CA SER A 235 -1.25 -0.51 16.28
C SER A 235 -1.05 -0.73 17.78
N HIS A 236 -0.06 -1.53 18.16
CA HIS A 236 0.19 -1.97 19.54
C HIS A 236 -1.04 -2.59 20.22
N GLU A 237 -1.92 -3.22 19.44
CA GLU A 237 -3.15 -3.80 19.97
C GLU A 237 -2.84 -4.91 20.99
N LYS A 238 -3.33 -4.75 22.22
CA LYS A 238 -3.33 -5.81 23.24
C LYS A 238 -4.72 -6.41 23.32
N GLY A 239 -4.83 -7.69 22.94
CA GLY A 239 -6.07 -8.44 23.07
C GLY A 239 -6.55 -8.44 24.52
N MET A 240 -7.82 -8.11 24.74
CA MET A 240 -8.44 -8.26 26.06
C MET A 240 -8.33 -9.71 26.52
N CYS A 241 -8.22 -9.94 27.84
CA CYS A 241 -8.09 -11.29 28.37
C CYS A 241 -9.27 -12.19 27.94
N GLY A 242 -8.95 -13.26 27.21
CA GLY A 242 -9.92 -14.17 26.59
C GLY A 242 -10.00 -14.03 25.07
N VAL A 243 -9.40 -12.99 24.49
CA VAL A 243 -9.25 -12.82 23.03
C VAL A 243 -8.12 -13.71 22.53
N THR A 244 -8.43 -14.55 21.55
CA THR A 244 -7.49 -15.53 20.97
C THR A 244 -6.85 -15.05 19.68
N SER A 245 -7.24 -13.88 19.16
CA SER A 245 -6.68 -13.33 17.92
C SER A 245 -6.82 -11.80 17.85
N VAL A 246 -5.78 -11.14 17.34
CA VAL A 246 -5.72 -9.69 17.07
C VAL A 246 -5.23 -9.45 15.64
N LYS A 247 -5.56 -8.29 15.04
CA LYS A 247 -5.32 -8.02 13.62
C LYS A 247 -4.79 -6.59 13.42
N GLY A 248 -3.71 -6.46 12.66
CA GLY A 248 -3.06 -5.19 12.36
C GLY A 248 -2.87 -4.99 10.86
N MET A 249 -2.78 -3.75 10.39
CA MET A 249 -2.49 -3.45 8.98
C MET A 249 -0.99 -3.42 8.75
N VAL A 250 -0.52 -3.98 7.64
CA VAL A 250 0.92 -4.10 7.36
C VAL A 250 1.37 -3.33 6.14
N GLU A 251 0.51 -3.26 5.12
CA GLU A 251 0.82 -2.61 3.86
C GLU A 251 -0.46 -2.02 3.28
N THR A 252 -0.33 -0.89 2.61
CA THR A 252 -1.38 -0.40 1.73
C THR A 252 -0.83 -0.20 0.33
N VAL A 253 -1.64 -0.54 -0.67
CA VAL A 253 -1.27 -0.37 -2.07
C VAL A 253 -2.32 0.49 -2.72
N SER A 254 -1.90 1.53 -3.42
CA SER A 254 -2.78 2.22 -4.38
C SER A 254 -2.24 1.99 -5.77
N GLU A 255 -3.13 1.55 -6.67
CA GLU A 255 -2.82 1.26 -8.06
C GLU A 255 -3.81 1.97 -8.99
N ARG A 256 -3.29 2.54 -10.08
CA ARG A 256 -4.05 3.28 -11.06
C ARG A 256 -4.68 2.32 -12.06
N VAL A 257 -6.00 2.43 -12.23
CA VAL A 257 -6.77 1.62 -13.19
C VAL A 257 -7.21 2.43 -14.41
N SER A 258 -7.26 3.75 -14.30
CA SER A 258 -7.50 4.68 -15.42
C SER A 258 -6.83 6.04 -15.15
N LYS A 259 -6.87 6.96 -16.12
CA LYS A 259 -6.28 8.31 -15.95
C LYS A 259 -6.85 9.06 -14.73
N ASP A 260 -8.08 8.76 -14.35
CA ASP A 260 -8.79 9.46 -13.29
C ASP A 260 -9.06 8.61 -12.04
N GLU A 261 -8.86 7.30 -12.10
CA GLU A 261 -9.27 6.36 -11.05
C GLU A 261 -8.10 5.53 -10.52
N THR A 262 -8.13 5.33 -9.20
CA THR A 262 -7.19 4.50 -8.45
C THR A 262 -7.96 3.55 -7.55
N VAL A 263 -7.50 2.31 -7.43
CA VAL A 263 -8.01 1.33 -6.48
C VAL A 263 -7.03 1.20 -5.32
N GLY A 264 -7.55 1.03 -4.11
CA GLY A 264 -6.76 0.86 -2.89
C GLY A 264 -6.96 -0.53 -2.30
N GLU A 265 -5.86 -1.18 -1.94
CA GLU A 265 -5.85 -2.46 -1.23
C GLU A 265 -5.15 -2.33 0.11
N MET A 266 -5.64 -3.06 1.11
CA MET A 266 -5.08 -3.09 2.45
C MET A 266 -4.75 -4.52 2.83
N TYR A 267 -3.51 -4.73 3.25
CA TYR A 267 -3.00 -6.02 3.69
C TYR A 267 -2.84 -6.02 5.20
N TYR A 268 -3.09 -7.17 5.82
CA TYR A 268 -3.12 -7.30 7.26
C TYR A 268 -2.23 -8.43 7.75
N GLU A 269 -1.88 -8.36 9.03
CA GLU A 269 -1.37 -9.49 9.79
C GLU A 269 -2.39 -9.91 10.85
N THR A 270 -2.29 -11.16 11.27
CA THR A 270 -3.10 -11.74 12.33
C THR A 270 -2.19 -12.50 13.27
N LEU A 271 -2.23 -12.13 14.56
CA LEU A 271 -1.58 -12.87 15.63
C LEU A 271 -2.65 -13.60 16.43
N SER A 272 -2.49 -14.90 16.59
CA SER A 272 -3.45 -15.76 17.27
C SER A 272 -2.76 -16.70 18.26
N GLY A 273 -3.49 -17.09 19.30
CA GLY A 273 -2.99 -18.00 20.31
C GLY A 273 -4.09 -18.76 21.04
N SER A 274 -3.73 -19.91 21.61
CA SER A 274 -4.63 -20.79 22.35
C SER A 274 -3.94 -21.42 23.56
N ILE A 275 -4.74 -21.76 24.57
CA ILE A 275 -4.36 -22.60 25.70
C ILE A 275 -4.98 -23.99 25.47
N ASP A 276 -4.15 -24.94 25.06
CA ASP A 276 -4.57 -26.28 24.67
C ASP A 276 -4.11 -27.33 25.69
N ASN A 277 -4.64 -28.55 25.56
CA ASN A 277 -4.20 -29.72 26.34
C ASN A 277 -4.15 -29.49 27.86
N LEU A 278 -5.06 -28.67 28.40
CA LEU A 278 -5.18 -28.43 29.83
C LEU A 278 -5.60 -29.72 30.56
N VAL A 279 -4.69 -30.30 31.34
CA VAL A 279 -4.93 -31.57 32.03
C VAL A 279 -4.24 -31.65 33.40
N PRO A 280 -4.95 -32.11 34.45
CA PRO A 280 -6.41 -32.17 34.53
C PRO A 280 -7.03 -30.76 34.63
N SER A 281 -8.23 -30.57 34.09
CA SER A 281 -9.02 -29.34 34.27
C SER A 281 -9.75 -29.28 35.61
N LYS A 282 -9.92 -30.43 36.26
CA LYS A 282 -10.49 -30.59 37.60
C LYS A 282 -9.55 -31.41 38.48
N LEU A 283 -9.14 -30.87 39.63
CA LEU A 283 -8.11 -31.45 40.48
C LEU A 283 -8.39 -31.25 41.97
N HIS A 284 -7.79 -32.07 42.83
CA HIS A 284 -7.74 -31.81 44.26
C HIS A 284 -6.70 -30.71 44.58
N SER A 285 -6.83 -30.05 45.73
CA SER A 285 -5.75 -29.20 46.24
C SER A 285 -4.47 -30.03 46.41
N GLY A 286 -3.28 -29.45 46.23
CA GLY A 286 -2.01 -30.19 46.23
C GLY A 286 -1.62 -30.85 44.91
N TYR A 287 -2.56 -30.99 43.95
CA TYR A 287 -2.27 -31.56 42.63
C TYR A 287 -1.87 -30.46 41.64
N GLY A 288 -1.21 -30.88 40.56
CA GLY A 288 -0.76 -29.99 39.50
C GLY A 288 -1.46 -30.24 38.17
N PHE A 289 -1.62 -29.17 37.39
CA PHE A 289 -2.13 -29.21 36.02
C PHE A 289 -1.05 -28.75 35.03
N THR A 290 -1.11 -29.27 33.81
CA THR A 290 -0.26 -28.86 32.69
C THR A 290 -1.13 -28.39 31.54
N TYR A 291 -0.55 -27.62 30.63
CA TYR A 291 -1.20 -27.08 29.44
C TYR A 291 -0.14 -26.70 28.40
N GLU A 292 -0.60 -26.41 27.19
CA GLU A 292 0.24 -25.97 26.09
C GLU A 292 -0.23 -24.61 25.60
N ILE A 293 0.71 -23.72 25.30
CA ILE A 293 0.41 -22.46 24.65
C ILE A 293 0.87 -22.54 23.20
N ASN A 294 -0.07 -22.43 22.28
CA ASN A 294 0.21 -22.44 20.85
C ASN A 294 -0.02 -21.05 20.29
N GLY A 295 0.94 -20.55 19.52
CA GLY A 295 0.86 -19.28 18.82
C GLY A 295 0.91 -19.51 17.31
N LYS A 296 0.19 -18.67 16.56
CA LYS A 296 0.22 -18.64 15.10
C LYS A 296 0.15 -17.21 14.59
N TYR A 297 1.03 -16.90 13.64
CA TYR A 297 1.13 -15.63 12.96
C TYR A 297 0.88 -15.81 11.46
N ARG A 298 0.15 -14.87 10.87
CA ARG A 298 -0.09 -14.78 9.42
C ARG A 298 0.07 -13.34 8.98
N ASN A 299 0.64 -13.13 7.80
CA ASN A 299 0.77 -11.83 7.17
C ASN A 299 0.35 -11.96 5.70
N ASP A 300 -0.62 -11.14 5.27
CA ASP A 300 -1.20 -11.20 3.93
C ASP A 300 -0.27 -10.61 2.86
N TRP A 301 0.69 -9.75 3.24
CA TRP A 301 1.67 -9.15 2.33
C TRP A 301 2.91 -10.05 2.15
N ASN A 302 3.44 -10.60 3.24
CA ASN A 302 4.56 -11.52 3.24
C ASN A 302 4.26 -12.73 4.12
N ALA A 303 3.79 -13.81 3.51
CA ALA A 303 3.40 -15.05 4.18
C ALA A 303 4.52 -15.69 5.03
N ASN A 304 5.79 -15.38 4.74
CA ASN A 304 6.95 -15.93 5.42
C ASN A 304 7.52 -14.99 6.50
N TYR A 305 6.88 -13.86 6.78
CA TYR A 305 7.36 -12.92 7.79
C TYR A 305 7.34 -13.57 9.19
N PRO A 306 8.48 -13.65 9.90
CA PRO A 306 8.54 -14.25 11.23
C PRO A 306 8.00 -13.26 12.27
N GLY A 307 6.71 -13.38 12.61
CA GLY A 307 6.00 -12.44 13.49
C GLY A 307 5.34 -13.06 14.72
N VAL A 308 5.47 -14.37 14.97
CA VAL A 308 4.88 -15.00 16.17
C VAL A 308 5.67 -14.62 17.44
N PHE A 309 4.99 -14.53 18.58
CA PHE A 309 5.62 -14.23 19.87
C PHE A 309 6.68 -15.28 20.27
N THR A 310 7.77 -14.81 20.88
CA THR A 310 8.94 -15.63 21.23
C THR A 310 8.97 -16.06 22.69
N GLU A 311 8.10 -15.48 23.51
CA GLU A 311 7.97 -15.70 24.95
C GLU A 311 6.49 -15.66 25.34
N ALA A 312 6.15 -16.25 26.48
CA ALA A 312 4.82 -16.20 27.06
C ALA A 312 4.94 -16.28 28.58
N THR A 313 4.13 -15.51 29.29
CA THR A 313 4.17 -15.43 30.75
C THR A 313 2.79 -15.77 31.31
N ALA A 314 2.73 -16.78 32.16
CA ALA A 314 1.52 -17.16 32.86
C ALA A 314 1.39 -16.43 34.18
N GLN A 315 0.18 -15.96 34.47
CA GLN A 315 -0.23 -15.41 35.75
C GLN A 315 -1.28 -16.33 36.36
N TYR A 316 -0.89 -16.99 37.44
CA TYR A 316 -1.71 -17.95 38.15
C TYR A 316 -2.48 -17.30 39.32
N PRO A 317 -3.66 -17.82 39.67
CA PRO A 317 -4.52 -17.30 40.75
C PRO A 317 -4.09 -17.78 42.14
N PHE A 318 -3.04 -18.59 42.23
CA PHE A 318 -2.48 -19.12 43.45
C PHE A 318 -1.04 -19.58 43.22
N ALA A 319 -0.29 -19.63 44.31
CA ALA A 319 1.06 -20.17 44.38
C ALA A 319 1.30 -20.66 45.82
N ASP A 320 2.21 -21.60 46.00
CA ASP A 320 2.70 -21.96 47.33
C ASP A 320 3.52 -20.83 47.93
N GLU A 321 3.70 -20.88 49.25
CA GLU A 321 4.44 -19.87 49.99
C GLU A 321 5.90 -19.78 49.50
N GLY A 322 6.34 -18.57 49.15
CA GLY A 322 7.65 -18.32 48.57
C GLY A 322 7.73 -18.47 47.04
N LEU A 323 6.67 -18.97 46.39
CA LEU A 323 6.59 -19.08 44.94
C LEU A 323 5.83 -17.87 44.35
N LYS A 324 6.36 -17.29 43.26
CA LYS A 324 5.67 -16.19 42.56
C LYS A 324 4.49 -16.74 41.77
N THR A 325 3.36 -16.04 41.78
CA THR A 325 2.18 -16.36 40.95
C THR A 325 2.41 -16.16 39.46
N THR A 326 3.51 -15.52 39.07
CA THR A 326 3.88 -15.24 37.68
C THR A 326 5.02 -16.16 37.26
N GLN A 327 4.91 -16.80 36.10
CA GLN A 327 5.92 -17.71 35.57
C GLN A 327 6.09 -17.56 34.06
N ASP A 328 7.32 -17.30 33.63
CA ASP A 328 7.66 -17.41 32.20
C ASP A 328 7.63 -18.87 31.77
N LEU A 329 7.00 -19.13 30.63
CA LEU A 329 6.86 -20.46 30.06
C LEU A 329 8.10 -20.85 29.26
N GLU A 330 8.36 -22.16 29.20
CA GLU A 330 9.47 -22.71 28.45
C GLU A 330 9.08 -22.94 27.00
N ARG A 331 9.84 -22.36 26.08
CA ARG A 331 9.65 -22.52 24.64
C ARG A 331 10.06 -23.92 24.21
N VAL A 332 9.12 -24.66 23.63
CA VAL A 332 9.35 -26.00 23.06
C VAL A 332 9.73 -25.91 21.59
N SER A 333 9.04 -25.06 20.83
CA SER A 333 9.32 -24.84 19.42
C SER A 333 8.94 -23.43 18.99
N ASN A 334 9.64 -22.91 17.99
CA ASN A 334 9.29 -21.66 17.30
C ASN A 334 9.96 -21.66 15.92
N ASN A 335 9.19 -21.41 14.87
CA ASN A 335 9.69 -21.32 13.48
C ASN A 335 9.44 -19.94 12.85
N GLY A 336 9.10 -18.94 13.65
CA GLY A 336 8.73 -17.59 13.21
C GLY A 336 7.24 -17.42 12.86
N LEU A 337 6.56 -18.47 12.43
CA LEU A 337 5.13 -18.44 12.10
C LEU A 337 4.26 -19.12 13.17
N THR A 338 4.80 -20.12 13.84
CA THR A 338 4.17 -20.82 14.96
C THR A 338 5.13 -20.95 16.12
N SER A 339 4.56 -21.02 17.32
CA SER A 339 5.31 -21.17 18.57
C SER A 339 4.56 -22.08 19.53
N LYS A 340 5.29 -22.87 20.31
CA LYS A 340 4.73 -23.72 21.37
C LYS A 340 5.48 -23.50 22.68
N PHE A 341 4.75 -23.33 23.77
CA PHE A 341 5.29 -23.18 25.12
C PHE A 341 4.62 -24.13 26.11
N LEU A 342 5.37 -24.50 27.15
CA LEU A 342 4.92 -25.33 28.26
C LEU A 342 5.28 -24.67 29.60
N PRO A 343 4.57 -25.00 30.69
CA PRO A 343 5.04 -24.68 32.03
C PRO A 343 6.47 -25.15 32.27
N LYS A 344 7.19 -24.40 33.11
CA LYS A 344 8.50 -24.84 33.61
C LYS A 344 8.34 -26.07 34.49
N ASN A 345 9.43 -26.81 34.61
CA ASN A 345 9.49 -27.95 35.51
C ASN A 345 9.43 -27.47 36.97
N MET A 346 8.58 -28.10 37.77
CA MET A 346 8.43 -27.81 39.20
C MET A 346 8.95 -28.97 40.04
N TYR A 347 9.25 -28.69 41.30
CA TYR A 347 9.79 -29.66 42.24
C TYR A 347 8.98 -29.64 43.53
N LEU A 348 8.72 -30.80 44.11
CA LEU A 348 7.97 -30.91 45.36
C LEU A 348 8.88 -31.42 46.47
N SER A 349 8.69 -30.88 47.65
CA SER A 349 9.26 -31.41 48.88
C SER A 349 8.59 -32.75 49.23
N GLU A 350 9.38 -33.78 49.52
CA GLU A 350 8.84 -35.13 49.85
C GLU A 350 8.11 -35.15 51.20
N ILE A 351 8.48 -34.28 52.16
CA ILE A 351 7.92 -34.29 53.52
C ILE A 351 6.77 -33.29 53.64
N THR A 352 6.95 -32.05 53.16
CA THR A 352 5.97 -30.97 53.35
C THR A 352 4.98 -30.84 52.20
N GLY A 353 5.31 -31.37 51.01
CA GLY A 353 4.51 -31.19 49.80
C GLY A 353 4.55 -29.79 49.20
N LEU A 354 5.39 -28.89 49.73
CA LEU A 354 5.59 -27.54 49.17
C LEU A 354 6.25 -27.60 47.80
N VAL A 355 5.85 -26.68 46.93
CA VAL A 355 6.28 -26.61 45.54
C VAL A 355 7.35 -25.53 45.34
N PHE A 356 8.38 -25.87 44.56
CA PHE A 356 9.53 -25.04 44.26
C PHE A 356 9.82 -24.98 42.76
N ASP A 357 10.41 -23.88 42.30
CA ASP A 357 10.84 -23.67 40.91
C ASP A 357 12.29 -24.16 40.63
N SER A 358 12.96 -24.71 41.65
CA SER A 358 14.34 -25.21 41.57
C SER A 358 14.53 -26.51 42.35
N LYS A 359 15.41 -27.39 41.83
CA LYS A 359 15.85 -28.62 42.53
C LYS A 359 16.61 -28.33 43.82
N ARG A 360 17.16 -27.13 43.97
CA ARG A 360 17.95 -26.69 45.14
C ARG A 360 17.56 -25.25 45.48
N PRO A 361 16.44 -25.03 46.18
CA PRO A 361 15.98 -23.68 46.52
C PRO A 361 16.94 -23.04 47.51
N THR A 362 17.62 -21.95 47.13
CA THR A 362 18.65 -21.30 47.95
C THR A 362 18.09 -20.27 48.95
N LYS A 363 16.78 -20.03 48.95
CA LYS A 363 16.12 -18.94 49.72
C LYS A 363 14.77 -19.34 50.33
N SER A 364 14.54 -20.62 50.60
CA SER A 364 13.31 -21.03 51.26
C SER A 364 13.52 -21.14 52.77
N LEU A 365 12.71 -20.43 53.57
CA LEU A 365 12.59 -20.66 55.02
C LEU A 365 12.11 -22.09 55.34
N TYR A 366 11.57 -22.79 54.34
CA TYR A 366 10.93 -24.09 54.45
C TYR A 366 11.76 -25.23 53.87
N TRP A 367 12.99 -24.97 53.40
CA TRP A 367 13.92 -26.01 52.97
C TRP A 367 15.22 -25.91 53.77
N ASP A 368 15.53 -26.97 54.52
CA ASP A 368 16.67 -27.05 55.44
C ASP A 368 17.96 -27.56 54.78
N GLY A 369 17.95 -27.79 53.46
CA GLY A 369 19.09 -28.34 52.73
C GLY A 369 19.15 -29.85 52.67
N GLN A 370 18.38 -30.54 53.52
CA GLN A 370 18.43 -32.00 53.70
C GLN A 370 17.22 -32.70 53.08
N GLU A 371 16.12 -31.97 52.88
CA GLU A 371 14.92 -32.54 52.32
C GLU A 371 15.07 -32.99 50.86
N LYS A 372 14.60 -34.21 50.59
CA LYS A 372 14.57 -34.80 49.26
C LYS A 372 13.48 -34.15 48.40
N MET A 373 13.88 -33.73 47.21
CA MET A 373 13.01 -33.11 46.21
C MET A 373 12.56 -34.14 45.18
N ILE A 374 11.25 -34.17 44.93
CA ILE A 374 10.59 -34.98 43.91
C ILE A 374 10.45 -34.14 42.64
N ASP A 375 10.69 -34.77 41.48
CA ASP A 375 10.41 -34.15 40.19
C ASP A 375 8.89 -34.06 39.96
N GLY A 376 8.36 -32.84 40.01
CA GLY A 376 6.93 -32.56 39.78
C GLY A 376 6.55 -32.49 38.30
N GLY A 377 7.53 -32.52 37.40
CA GLY A 377 7.28 -32.34 35.98
C GLY A 377 6.82 -30.92 35.63
N ARG A 378 6.36 -30.75 34.39
CA ARG A 378 5.94 -29.47 33.81
C ARG A 378 4.49 -29.13 34.17
N LYS A 379 4.23 -28.84 35.43
CA LYS A 379 2.89 -28.58 35.97
C LYS A 379 2.88 -27.37 36.87
N TRP A 380 1.75 -26.67 36.95
CA TRP A 380 1.48 -25.70 38.00
C TRP A 380 0.63 -26.33 39.09
N TYR A 381 1.02 -26.16 40.35
CA TYR A 381 0.43 -26.87 41.49
C TYR A 381 -0.49 -25.96 42.31
N ALA A 382 -1.64 -26.50 42.70
CA ALA A 382 -2.50 -25.87 43.69
C ALA A 382 -1.94 -26.09 45.10
N PRO A 383 -1.83 -25.05 45.95
CA PRO A 383 -1.43 -25.22 47.35
C PRO A 383 -2.30 -26.24 48.07
N LEU A 384 -1.73 -26.99 49.01
CA LEU A 384 -2.46 -28.02 49.77
C LEU A 384 -3.71 -27.49 50.48
N LYS A 385 -3.65 -26.25 50.99
CA LYS A 385 -4.76 -25.58 51.72
C LYS A 385 -5.68 -24.77 50.82
N LYS A 386 -5.60 -24.95 49.49
CA LYS A 386 -6.40 -24.16 48.55
C LYS A 386 -7.87 -24.59 48.62
N LYS A 387 -8.78 -23.62 48.79
CA LYS A 387 -10.21 -23.85 48.88
C LYS A 387 -10.78 -24.38 47.56
N ASP A 388 -11.84 -25.18 47.66
CA ASP A 388 -12.69 -25.55 46.52
C ASP A 388 -13.12 -24.31 45.73
N GLY A 389 -13.13 -24.40 44.41
CA GLY A 389 -13.57 -23.32 43.56
C GLY A 389 -13.02 -23.37 42.14
N LYS A 390 -13.52 -22.46 41.32
CA LYS A 390 -13.06 -22.25 39.95
C LYS A 390 -12.03 -21.13 39.91
N TYR A 391 -10.87 -21.40 39.34
CA TYR A 391 -9.73 -20.51 39.34
C TYR A 391 -9.25 -20.25 37.93
N THR A 392 -9.36 -19.01 37.50
CA THR A 392 -8.90 -18.57 36.18
C THR A 392 -7.43 -18.19 36.24
N PHE A 393 -6.64 -18.70 35.31
CA PHE A 393 -5.27 -18.23 35.06
C PHE A 393 -5.21 -17.56 33.69
N THR A 394 -4.25 -16.65 33.54
CA THR A 394 -4.06 -15.89 32.31
C THR A 394 -2.66 -16.13 31.76
N VAL A 395 -2.50 -16.03 30.45
CA VAL A 395 -1.20 -16.09 29.77
C VAL A 395 -1.09 -14.89 28.87
N GLU A 396 -0.09 -14.05 29.12
CA GLU A 396 0.21 -12.87 28.34
C GLU A 396 1.42 -13.12 27.42
N THR A 397 1.40 -12.53 26.24
CA THR A 397 2.53 -12.54 25.31
C THR A 397 3.13 -11.14 25.20
N PRO A 398 4.45 -11.00 24.97
CA PRO A 398 5.03 -9.71 24.61
C PRO A 398 4.51 -9.24 23.24
N PRO A 399 4.71 -7.95 22.90
CA PRO A 399 4.47 -7.42 21.57
C PRO A 399 5.16 -8.22 20.46
N ALA A 400 4.44 -8.58 19.40
CA ALA A 400 4.92 -9.38 18.28
C ALA A 400 4.30 -8.92 16.93
N GLY A 401 4.90 -9.35 15.82
CA GLY A 401 4.50 -8.92 14.47
C GLY A 401 4.96 -7.50 14.12
N ILE A 402 4.49 -6.99 12.98
CA ILE A 402 4.78 -5.64 12.48
C ILE A 402 4.09 -4.58 13.34
N ASN A 403 2.86 -4.86 13.78
CA ASN A 403 2.03 -4.00 14.60
C ASN A 403 2.31 -4.13 16.09
N GLU A 404 3.25 -4.99 16.50
CA GLU A 404 3.65 -5.14 17.90
C GLU A 404 2.46 -5.44 18.81
N MET A 405 1.63 -6.38 18.36
CA MET A 405 0.41 -6.78 19.05
C MET A 405 0.72 -7.82 20.11
N SER A 406 -0.12 -7.90 21.13
CA SER A 406 0.01 -8.86 22.22
C SER A 406 -1.32 -9.56 22.51
N LEU A 407 -1.24 -10.77 23.07
CA LEU A 407 -2.41 -11.55 23.45
C LEU A 407 -2.48 -11.67 24.98
N CYS A 408 -3.70 -11.65 25.51
CA CYS A 408 -4.00 -12.15 26.85
C CYS A 408 -4.99 -13.31 26.71
N MET A 409 -4.51 -14.53 26.91
CA MET A 409 -5.32 -15.73 26.86
C MET A 409 -5.75 -16.11 28.28
N THR A 410 -6.90 -16.75 28.42
CA THR A 410 -7.40 -17.18 29.73
C THR A 410 -7.94 -18.60 29.66
N ASN A 411 -7.69 -19.37 30.72
CA ASN A 411 -8.33 -20.67 30.92
C ASN A 411 -8.59 -20.89 32.41
N GLN A 412 -9.32 -21.93 32.76
CA GLN A 412 -9.81 -22.16 34.11
C GLN A 412 -9.57 -23.60 34.55
N VAL A 413 -9.17 -23.75 35.81
CA VAL A 413 -9.14 -25.04 36.51
C VAL A 413 -10.14 -25.02 37.67
N GLU A 414 -10.72 -26.18 37.96
CA GLU A 414 -11.60 -26.37 39.10
C GLU A 414 -10.89 -27.19 40.19
N ILE A 415 -10.76 -26.60 41.37
CA ILE A 415 -10.29 -27.32 42.56
C ILE A 415 -11.52 -27.85 43.29
N LYS A 416 -11.55 -29.16 43.54
CA LYS A 416 -12.54 -29.82 44.39
C LYS A 416 -11.82 -30.83 45.26
N GLY A 417 -12.01 -30.78 46.58
CA GLY A 417 -11.45 -31.71 47.56
C GLY A 417 -9.96 -31.48 47.85
N ALA A 418 -9.47 -32.16 48.87
CA ALA A 418 -8.07 -32.08 49.31
C ALA A 418 -7.23 -33.26 48.79
N ALA A 419 -5.92 -33.09 48.60
CA ALA A 419 -5.04 -34.22 48.27
C ALA A 419 -5.09 -35.38 49.30
N TYR A 420 -5.49 -35.07 50.54
CA TYR A 420 -5.59 -36.01 51.65
C TYR A 420 -7.03 -36.17 52.15
N ASP A 421 -8.03 -35.92 51.31
CA ASP A 421 -9.46 -36.03 51.70
C ASP A 421 -9.83 -37.47 52.11
N ASP A 422 -9.03 -38.46 51.71
CA ASP A 422 -9.43 -39.86 51.75
C ASP A 422 -8.99 -40.64 53.00
N PHE A 423 -8.12 -40.12 53.90
CA PHE A 423 -7.75 -40.90 55.11
C PHE A 423 -7.41 -40.06 56.33
N VAL A 424 -8.41 -39.87 57.20
CA VAL A 424 -8.34 -40.31 58.60
C VAL A 424 -9.73 -40.83 58.97
N ASP A 425 -9.90 -42.14 59.09
CA ASP A 425 -11.06 -42.67 59.81
C ASP A 425 -10.88 -42.30 61.29
N ARG A 426 -11.73 -41.40 61.77
CA ARG A 426 -11.75 -40.96 63.15
C ARG A 426 -13.21 -40.97 63.56
N ASP A 427 -13.54 -41.90 64.45
CA ASP A 427 -14.78 -41.84 65.18
C ASP A 427 -14.82 -40.52 65.95
N VAL A 428 -15.73 -39.63 65.55
CA VAL A 428 -15.98 -38.37 66.22
C VAL A 428 -17.41 -38.36 66.74
N LEU A 429 -17.62 -37.74 67.90
CA LEU A 429 -18.96 -37.52 68.40
C LEU A 429 -19.64 -36.44 67.56
N ALA A 430 -20.92 -36.61 67.24
CA ALA A 430 -21.65 -35.66 66.39
C ALA A 430 -21.76 -34.25 67.00
N ASP A 431 -21.74 -34.15 68.33
CA ASP A 431 -21.73 -32.89 69.09
C ASP A 431 -20.32 -32.30 69.30
N LEU A 432 -19.27 -33.10 69.10
CA LEU A 432 -17.88 -32.68 69.16
C LEU A 432 -17.06 -33.24 67.98
N PRO A 433 -17.40 -32.86 66.74
CA PRO A 433 -16.81 -33.45 65.54
C PRO A 433 -15.35 -33.05 65.30
N PHE A 434 -14.83 -32.09 66.08
CA PHE A 434 -13.49 -31.54 65.91
C PHE A 434 -12.68 -31.68 67.22
N PRO A 435 -11.69 -32.60 67.28
CA PRO A 435 -10.92 -32.90 68.50
C PRO A 435 -10.18 -31.72 69.13
N VAL A 436 -9.94 -30.64 68.37
CA VAL A 436 -9.28 -29.40 68.82
C VAL A 436 -10.24 -28.22 68.94
N GLN A 437 -11.56 -28.48 68.94
CA GLN A 437 -12.66 -27.50 68.96
C GLN A 437 -12.69 -26.47 67.81
N THR A 438 -11.67 -26.44 66.96
CA THR A 438 -11.65 -25.73 65.68
C THR A 438 -11.85 -26.71 64.53
N PRO A 439 -12.77 -26.41 63.59
CA PRO A 439 -12.91 -27.17 62.36
C PRO A 439 -11.57 -27.28 61.62
N GLY A 440 -11.30 -28.45 61.05
CA GLY A 440 -10.24 -28.61 60.07
C GLY A 440 -10.49 -27.66 58.89
N TRP A 441 -9.42 -27.27 58.18
CA TRP A 441 -9.53 -26.33 57.05
C TRP A 441 -10.48 -26.82 55.94
N ASN A 442 -10.67 -28.14 55.82
CA ASN A 442 -11.61 -28.82 54.90
C ASN A 442 -13.07 -28.82 55.40
N TRP A 443 -13.30 -28.62 56.70
CA TRP A 443 -14.62 -28.57 57.34
C TRP A 443 -15.10 -27.15 57.64
N ALA A 444 -14.23 -26.14 57.51
CA ALA A 444 -14.56 -24.75 57.73
C ALA A 444 -15.72 -24.28 56.81
N GLY A 445 -16.83 -23.86 57.40
CA GLY A 445 -18.07 -23.48 56.72
C GLY A 445 -18.98 -24.64 56.31
N LYS A 446 -18.59 -25.89 56.59
CA LYS A 446 -19.35 -27.12 56.32
C LYS A 446 -19.68 -27.89 57.62
N GLU A 447 -19.53 -27.26 58.78
CA GLU A 447 -19.66 -27.89 60.10
C GLU A 447 -21.06 -28.48 60.34
N HIS A 448 -22.09 -27.79 59.82
CA HIS A 448 -23.50 -28.17 59.95
C HIS A 448 -23.78 -29.59 59.44
N ILE A 449 -23.04 -30.06 58.43
CA ILE A 449 -23.23 -31.41 57.86
C ILE A 449 -23.05 -32.50 58.92
N ILE A 450 -22.15 -32.30 59.89
CA ILE A 450 -21.95 -33.25 60.99
C ILE A 450 -22.82 -32.89 62.20
N THR A 451 -22.86 -31.60 62.58
CA THR A 451 -23.58 -31.20 63.81
C THR A 451 -25.08 -31.43 63.70
N ASP A 452 -25.67 -31.37 62.50
CA ASP A 452 -27.10 -31.63 62.29
C ASP A 452 -27.48 -33.11 62.48
N LEU A 453 -26.48 -34.02 62.48
CA LEU A 453 -26.69 -35.45 62.76
C LEU A 453 -26.76 -35.75 64.27
N SER A 454 -26.52 -34.76 65.13
CA SER A 454 -26.51 -34.96 66.59
C SER A 454 -27.81 -35.54 67.13
N ASP A 455 -28.96 -35.05 66.67
CA ASP A 455 -30.27 -35.52 67.15
C ASP A 455 -30.55 -36.97 66.73
N TRP A 456 -30.08 -37.36 65.56
CA TRP A 456 -30.14 -38.75 65.08
C TRP A 456 -29.20 -39.64 65.90
N TYR A 457 -27.95 -39.23 66.10
CA TYR A 457 -26.93 -39.97 66.85
C TYR A 457 -27.36 -40.24 68.30
N TYR A 458 -27.91 -39.22 68.98
CA TYR A 458 -28.40 -39.35 70.36
C TYR A 458 -29.84 -39.88 70.46
N MET A 459 -30.47 -40.26 69.34
CA MET A 459 -31.85 -40.74 69.29
C MET A 459 -32.86 -39.82 70.01
N LYS A 460 -32.66 -38.49 69.98
CA LYS A 460 -33.46 -37.52 70.75
C LYS A 460 -34.94 -37.46 70.32
N ASN A 461 -35.29 -38.08 69.19
CA ASN A 461 -36.66 -38.15 68.67
C ASN A 461 -37.34 -39.52 68.80
N ARG A 462 -36.80 -40.47 69.57
CA ARG A 462 -37.56 -41.67 69.98
C ARG A 462 -38.51 -41.30 71.12
N LYS A 463 -39.75 -40.93 70.77
CA LYS A 463 -40.90 -41.07 71.66
C LYS A 463 -41.45 -42.49 71.58
#